data_AF-A0A5P8LY14-F1
#
_entry.id   AF-A0A5P8LY14-F1
#
_cell.length_a   1.000
_cell.length_b   1.000
_cell.length_c   1.000
_cell.angle_alpha   90.00
_cell.angle_beta   90.00
_cell.angle_gamma   90.00
#
_symmetry.space_group_name_H-M   'P 1'
#
loop_
_entity.id
_entity.type
_entity.pdbx_description
1 polymer ?
#
loop_
_entity_poly.entity_id
_entity_poly.type
_entity_poly.pdbx_seq_one_letter_code
_entity_poly.pdbx_strand_id
1 'polypeptide(L)'
;MEFSNAIDTLASEDYVMDVALIGGGYMAPELVQYAVENKMGRDLPNEAYGATVAAGGALYGGAGRKVAIGGGINVLEELRARVSEGN
;
A
#
# COMPACT_ATOMS: atom_id res chain seq x y z
N MET A 1 24.11 -7.74 22.71
CA MET A 1 23.30 -6.54 22.99
C MET A 1 22.57 -6.03 21.75
N GLU A 2 23.13 -6.14 20.54
CA GLU A 2 22.49 -5.69 19.30
C GLU A 2 21.27 -6.54 18.86
N PHE A 3 21.35 -7.87 18.99
CA PHE A 3 20.23 -8.78 18.66
C PHE A 3 19.00 -8.58 19.56
N SER A 4 19.21 -8.35 20.87
CA SER A 4 18.11 -8.05 21.80
C SER A 4 17.42 -6.74 21.45
N ASN A 5 18.21 -5.72 21.07
CA ASN A 5 17.69 -4.43 20.63
C ASN A 5 16.90 -4.53 19.33
N ALA A 6 17.32 -5.41 18.40
CA ALA A 6 16.59 -5.68 17.17
C ALA A 6 15.24 -6.37 17.48
N ILE A 7 15.23 -7.38 18.35
CA ILE A 7 13.99 -8.06 18.78
C ILE A 7 13.05 -7.08 19.49
N ASP A 8 13.56 -6.22 20.38
CA ASP A 8 12.75 -5.20 21.07
C ASP A 8 12.18 -4.15 20.10
N THR A 9 12.95 -3.80 19.06
CA THR A 9 12.45 -2.90 18.00
C THR A 9 11.35 -3.57 17.19
N LEU A 10 11.51 -4.86 16.83
CA LEU A 10 10.48 -5.62 16.12
C LEU A 10 9.20 -5.80 16.95
N ALA A 11 9.34 -5.95 18.27
CA ALA A 11 8.23 -6.09 19.21
C ALA A 11 7.63 -4.75 19.63
N SER A 12 8.23 -3.62 19.24
CA SER A 12 7.72 -2.30 19.58
C SER A 12 6.37 -2.05 18.89
N GLU A 13 5.43 -1.50 19.64
CA GLU A 13 4.09 -1.19 19.16
C GLU A 13 4.14 -0.25 17.95
N ASP A 14 5.04 0.75 17.97
CA ASP A 14 5.24 1.67 16.87
C ASP A 14 5.70 0.96 15.58
N TYR A 15 6.62 -0.01 15.69
CA TYR A 15 7.08 -0.77 14.51
C TYR A 15 5.97 -1.66 13.96
N VAL A 16 5.22 -2.35 14.83
CA VAL A 16 4.09 -3.19 14.43
C VAL A 16 3.01 -2.35 13.74
N MET A 17 2.70 -1.17 14.29
CA MET A 17 1.75 -0.23 13.70
C MET A 17 2.22 0.30 12.35
N ASP A 18 3.52 0.53 12.18
CA ASP A 18 4.09 0.98 10.91
C ASP A 18 3.97 -0.07 9.81
N VAL A 19 4.28 -1.32 10.14
CA VAL A 19 4.11 -2.45 9.23
C VAL A 19 2.64 -2.65 8.89
N ALA A 20 1.73 -2.52 9.85
CA ALA A 20 0.30 -2.63 9.62
C ALA A 20 -0.22 -1.52 8.69
N LEU A 21 0.26 -0.29 8.85
CA LEU A 21 -0.11 0.84 7.97
C LEU A 21 0.41 0.66 6.54
N ILE A 22 1.63 0.16 6.38
CA ILE A 22 2.20 -0.16 5.06
C ILE A 22 1.42 -1.31 4.41
N GLY A 23 1.19 -2.40 5.13
CA GLY A 23 0.40 -3.54 4.63
C GLY A 23 -1.04 -3.14 4.30
N GLY A 24 -1.68 -2.33 5.14
CA GLY A 24 -3.01 -1.78 4.88
C GLY A 24 -3.03 -0.88 3.65
N GLY A 25 -2.01 -0.03 3.46
CA GLY A 25 -1.86 0.79 2.25
C GLY A 25 -1.63 -0.03 0.99
N TYR A 26 -0.98 -1.18 1.08
CA TYR A 26 -0.76 -2.10 -0.04
C TYR A 26 -2.05 -2.84 -0.45
N MET A 27 -2.91 -3.22 0.49
CA MET A 27 -4.18 -3.91 0.22
C MET A 27 -5.35 -2.96 -0.08
N ALA A 28 -5.26 -1.70 0.36
CA ALA A 28 -6.29 -0.69 0.14
C ALA A 28 -6.68 -0.47 -1.35
N PRO A 29 -5.77 -0.57 -2.35
CA PRO A 29 -6.10 -0.46 -3.76
C PRO A 29 -7.12 -1.49 -4.22
N GLU A 30 -7.04 -2.75 -3.77
CA GLU A 30 -8.04 -3.78 -4.10
C GLU A 30 -9.43 -3.45 -3.54
N LEU A 31 -9.49 -2.89 -2.33
CA LEU A 31 -10.75 -2.42 -1.74
C LEU A 31 -11.33 -1.23 -2.51
N VAL A 32 -10.46 -0.32 -2.95
CA VAL A 32 -10.86 0.82 -3.79
C VAL A 32 -11.35 0.32 -5.16
N GLN A 33 -10.65 -0.62 -5.78
CA GLN A 33 -11.04 -1.25 -7.03
C GLN A 33 -12.42 -1.90 -6.91
N TYR A 34 -12.62 -2.77 -5.91
CA TYR A 34 -13.90 -3.41 -5.66
C TYR A 34 -15.04 -2.41 -5.48
N ALA A 35 -14.80 -1.31 -4.74
CA ALA A 35 -15.79 -0.27 -4.55
C ALA A 35 -16.06 0.54 -5.83
N VAL A 36 -15.03 0.85 -6.62
CA VAL A 36 -15.14 1.64 -7.86
C VAL A 36 -15.80 0.84 -8.97
N GLU A 37 -15.38 -0.40 -9.20
CA GLU A 37 -15.93 -1.25 -10.26
C GLU A 37 -17.39 -1.61 -9.99
N ASN A 38 -17.73 -2.03 -8.76
CA ASN A 38 -19.12 -2.36 -8.42
C ASN A 38 -20.04 -1.13 -8.39
N LYS A 39 -19.54 0.04 -8.01
CA LYS A 39 -20.39 1.24 -7.82
C LYS A 39 -20.43 2.14 -9.05
N MET A 40 -19.36 2.20 -9.84
CA MET A 40 -19.23 3.08 -11.00
C MET A 40 -19.24 2.34 -12.33
N GLY A 41 -19.13 1.00 -12.35
CA GLY A 41 -19.13 0.20 -13.58
C GLY A 41 -18.00 0.55 -14.53
N ARG A 42 -16.89 1.09 -14.00
CA ARG A 42 -15.70 1.46 -14.76
C ARG A 42 -14.54 0.56 -14.40
N ASP A 43 -13.98 -0.07 -15.42
CA ASP A 43 -12.79 -0.90 -15.36
C ASP A 43 -11.59 0.02 -15.64
N LEU A 44 -10.88 0.45 -14.59
CA LEU A 44 -9.69 1.29 -14.72
C LEU A 44 -8.44 0.41 -14.59
N PRO A 45 -7.31 0.81 -15.20
CA PRO A 45 -6.06 0.10 -15.01
C PRO A 45 -5.70 0.05 -13.52
N ASN A 46 -5.33 -1.14 -13.03
CA ASN A 46 -5.15 -1.39 -11.59
C ASN A 46 -4.24 -0.35 -10.91
N GLU A 47 -3.21 0.15 -11.62
CA GLU A 47 -2.25 1.11 -11.07
C GLU A 47 -2.89 2.44 -10.68
N ALA A 48 -4.03 2.78 -11.28
CA ALA A 48 -4.78 3.99 -10.95
C ALA A 48 -5.37 3.90 -9.53
N TYR A 49 -5.75 2.71 -9.08
CA TYR A 49 -6.25 2.51 -7.71
C TYR A 49 -5.11 2.63 -6.70
N GLY A 50 -3.95 2.01 -6.98
CA GLY A 50 -2.74 2.16 -6.18
C GLY A 50 -2.26 3.61 -6.09
N ALA A 51 -2.27 4.33 -7.21
CA ALA A 51 -1.90 5.74 -7.27
C ALA A 51 -2.87 6.63 -6.46
N THR A 52 -4.16 6.28 -6.43
CA THR A 52 -5.17 6.99 -5.63
C THR A 52 -4.91 6.82 -4.13
N VAL A 53 -4.62 5.59 -3.70
CA VAL A 53 -4.26 5.31 -2.29
C VAL A 53 -2.95 6.01 -1.91
N ALA A 54 -1.95 5.99 -2.80
CA ALA A 54 -0.69 6.68 -2.58
C ALA A 54 -0.86 8.20 -2.45
N ALA A 55 -1.61 8.81 -3.36
CA ALA A 55 -1.92 10.24 -3.32
C ALA A 55 -2.74 10.61 -2.07
N GLY A 56 -3.75 9.80 -1.73
CA GLY A 56 -4.57 9.99 -0.53
C GLY A 56 -3.74 9.92 0.76
N GLY A 57 -2.87 8.92 0.88
CA GLY A 57 -1.96 8.79 2.02
C GLY A 57 -0.95 9.93 2.11
N ALA A 58 -0.40 10.38 0.97
CA ALA A 58 0.57 11.47 0.93
C ALA A 58 -0.02 12.81 1.42
N LEU A 59 -1.28 13.08 1.08
CA LEU A 59 -1.98 14.30 1.51
C LEU A 59 -2.26 14.34 3.01
N TYR A 60 -2.51 13.19 3.65
CA TYR A 60 -2.81 13.12 5.09
C TYR A 60 -1.60 13.35 5.99
N GLY A 61 -0.36 13.20 5.49
CA GLY A 61 0.86 13.38 6.28
C GLY A 61 0.98 12.39 7.46
N GLY A 62 2.09 12.45 8.21
CA GLY A 62 2.31 11.57 9.37
C GLY A 62 2.19 10.07 9.02
N ALA A 63 1.28 9.37 9.71
CA ALA A 63 0.94 7.96 9.44
C ALA A 63 0.46 7.71 8.00
N GLY A 64 -0.15 8.70 7.35
CA GLY A 64 -0.58 8.62 5.95
C GLY A 64 0.57 8.40 4.97
N ARG A 65 1.80 8.83 5.31
CA ARG A 65 2.99 8.53 4.47
C ARG A 65 3.30 7.05 4.42
N LYS A 66 3.05 6.30 5.51
CA LYS A 66 3.28 4.85 5.58
C LYS A 66 2.26 4.10 4.73
N VAL A 67 1.00 4.56 4.77
CA VAL A 67 -0.06 4.10 3.85
C VAL A 67 0.31 4.40 2.39
N ALA A 68 0.86 5.59 2.11
CA ALA A 68 1.28 5.97 0.77
C ALA A 68 2.42 5.10 0.23
N ILE A 69 3.37 4.71 1.09
CA ILE A 69 4.42 3.75 0.74
C ILE A 69 3.81 2.40 0.37
N GLY A 70 2.88 1.89 1.18
CA GLY A 70 2.14 0.66 0.87
C GLY A 70 1.44 0.71 -0.50
N GLY A 71 0.67 1.79 -0.74
CA GLY A 71 -0.03 1.98 -2.02
C GLY A 71 0.93 2.12 -3.20
N GLY A 72 2.08 2.79 -3.01
CA GLY A 72 3.12 2.88 -4.02
C GLY A 72 3.79 1.55 -4.35
N ILE A 73 3.98 0.67 -3.37
CA ILE A 73 4.50 -0.69 -3.59
C ILE A 73 3.53 -1.49 -4.46
N ASN A 74 2.23 -1.43 -4.18
CA ASN A 74 1.21 -2.08 -5.00
C ASN A 74 1.25 -1.59 -6.47
N VAL A 75 1.37 -0.27 -6.71
CA VAL A 75 1.53 0.27 -8.08
C VAL A 75 2.74 -0.34 -8.80
N LEU A 76 3.89 -0.43 -8.12
CA LEU A 76 5.10 -1.00 -8.73
C LEU A 76 4.94 -2.48 -9.05
N GLU A 77 4.23 -3.23 -8.20
CA GLU A 77 3.93 -4.64 -8.43
C GLU A 77 3.00 -4.85 -9.62
N GLU A 78 1.94 -4.06 -9.73
CA GLU A 78 1.00 -4.14 -10.85
C GLU A 78 1.67 -3.74 -12.18
N LEU A 79 2.52 -2.71 -12.18
CA LEU A 79 3.35 -2.36 -13.33
C LEU A 79 4.29 -3.51 -13.71
N ARG A 80 4.93 -4.14 -12.71
CA ARG A 80 5.79 -5.31 -12.94
C ARG A 80 5.00 -6.47 -13.52
N ALA A 81 3.83 -6.78 -12.98
CA ALA A 81 2.96 -7.85 -13.47
C ALA A 81 2.57 -7.59 -14.93
N ARG A 82 2.11 -6.37 -15.25
CA ARG A 82 1.77 -5.97 -16.64
C ARG A 82 2.95 -6.13 -17.61
N VAL A 83 4.16 -5.78 -17.20
CA VAL A 83 5.37 -5.92 -18.04
C VAL A 83 5.82 -7.38 -18.14
N SER A 84 5.65 -8.17 -17.08
CA SER A 84 6.09 -9.57 -17.02
C SER A 84 5.11 -10.55 -17.68
N GLU A 85 3.81 -10.27 -17.67
CA GLU A 85 2.76 -11.07 -18.30
C GLU A 85 2.53 -10.70 -19.77
N GLY A 86 3.08 -9.57 -20.22
CA GLY A 86 3.01 -9.11 -21.61
C GLY A 86 3.92 -9.85 -22.59
N ASN A 87 4.42 -11.05 -22.27
CA ASN A 87 5.33 -11.84 -23.10
C ASN A 87 4.84 -13.28 -23.30
#